data_AF-A0A7J9KF53-F1
#
_entry.id   AF-A0A7J9KF53-F1
#
_cell.length_a   1.000
_cell.length_b   1.000
_cell.length_c   1.000
_cell.angle_alpha   90.00
_cell.angle_beta   90.00
_cell.angle_gamma   90.00
#
_symmetry.space_group_name_H-M   'P 1'
#
loop_
_entity.id
_entity.type
_entity.pdbx_description
1 polymer ?
#
loop_
_entity_poly.entity_id
_entity_poly.type
_entity_poly.pdbx_seq_one_letter_code
_entity_poly.pdbx_strand_id
1 'polypeptide(L)'
;MSLRPSARTEVRRNRYKVAVDAEEGRRRREDNMVEIRKNKREENLLKKRREGLLAQQPQPQQQQMLSSGVGSENKLESLPAMVVGVWSDDKNAQLEATTQFRKLLSIERSPPINEVVQAGVVPRFVEFLNRDDFPQLQFEAAWALTNIASGTSDNTRVVIDHGAVPIFVKLLGSPTDDVREQAVWALGNVAGDSPKCRDLVLGHGALVPLLAQFNEHAKLSMLRNATWTLSNFCRGKPQPSFEQTKPALPALERLINSNDEEVLTDACWALSYLSDGTNDKIQAVIEAGVCPRLIELLLIFSLILPLLVSHPSPTVLIPALRTVGNIVTGDDMQTQCIIGHQALPCLLNLLTNTYKKSIKKEACWTISNITAGN
;
A
#
# COMPACT_ATOMS: atom_id res chain seq x y z
N MET A 1 6.46 54.16 30.05
CA MET A 1 6.52 54.38 28.58
C MET A 1 6.63 53.02 27.90
N SER A 2 5.61 52.62 27.13
CA SER A 2 5.59 51.37 26.37
C SER A 2 6.47 51.53 25.14
N LEU A 3 7.56 50.76 25.06
CA LEU A 3 8.43 50.70 23.89
C LEU A 3 7.76 49.81 22.83
N ARG A 4 6.95 50.42 21.95
CA ARG A 4 6.52 49.73 20.73
C ARG A 4 7.73 49.51 19.82
N PRO A 5 7.96 48.30 19.29
CA PRO A 5 9.03 48.06 18.34
C PRO A 5 8.86 48.94 17.11
N SER A 6 9.93 49.58 16.63
CA SER A 6 9.89 50.34 15.39
C SER A 6 9.63 49.42 14.19
N ALA A 7 8.97 49.91 13.14
CA ALA A 7 8.76 49.19 11.88
C ALA A 7 10.07 48.63 11.28
N ARG A 8 11.22 49.27 11.59
CA ARG A 8 12.56 48.79 11.21
C ARG A 8 12.97 47.52 11.95
N THR A 9 12.54 47.35 13.20
CA THR A 9 12.77 46.14 14.02
C THR A 9 11.92 44.98 13.53
N GLU A 10 10.69 45.25 13.08
CA GLU A 10 9.78 44.27 12.47
C GLU A 10 10.28 43.75 11.12
N VAL A 11 10.74 44.66 10.24
CA VAL A 11 11.36 44.30 8.96
C VAL A 11 12.65 43.50 9.16
N ARG A 12 13.43 43.79 10.21
CA ARG A 12 14.64 43.05 10.55
C ARG A 12 14.33 41.66 11.14
N ARG A 13 13.23 41.53 11.90
CA ARG A 13 12.71 40.24 12.40
C ARG A 13 12.22 39.34 11.25
N ASN A 14 11.58 39.91 10.24
CA ASN A 14 11.13 39.19 9.04
C ASN A 14 12.29 38.81 8.08
N ARG A 15 13.43 39.51 8.12
CA ARG A 15 14.62 39.15 7.31
C ARG A 15 15.49 38.07 7.94
N TYR A 16 15.48 37.93 9.28
CA TYR A 16 16.27 36.90 9.98
C TYR A 16 15.51 35.59 10.18
N LYS A 17 14.18 35.65 10.27
CA LYS A 17 13.33 34.47 10.11
C LYS A 17 13.01 34.34 8.63
N VAL A 18 13.86 33.65 7.88
CA VAL A 18 13.34 32.87 6.75
C VAL A 18 12.35 31.92 7.41
N ALA A 19 11.07 32.31 7.46
CA ALA A 19 10.03 31.44 7.96
C ALA A 19 10.12 30.19 7.10
N VAL A 20 10.42 29.05 7.72
CA VAL A 20 10.34 27.76 7.05
C VAL A 20 8.93 27.70 6.49
N ASP A 21 8.81 27.76 5.17
CA ASP A 21 7.51 27.70 4.52
C ASP A 21 6.89 26.34 4.86
N ALA A 22 5.88 26.37 5.74
CA ALA A 22 5.23 25.18 6.25
C ALA A 22 4.57 24.39 5.11
N GLU A 23 4.13 25.09 4.07
CA GLU A 23 3.51 24.51 2.88
C GLU A 23 4.55 23.87 1.97
N GLU A 24 5.69 24.53 1.74
CA GLU A 24 6.83 23.92 1.05
C GLU A 24 7.35 22.69 1.81
N GLY A 25 7.40 22.77 3.14
CA GLY A 25 7.76 21.65 4.02
C GLY A 25 6.79 20.47 3.89
N ARG A 26 5.48 20.74 3.80
CA ARG A 26 4.44 19.73 3.53
C ARG A 26 4.62 19.09 2.17
N ARG A 27 4.73 19.89 1.09
CA ARG A 27 4.93 19.37 -0.28
C ARG A 27 6.15 18.46 -0.41
N ARG A 28 7.30 18.90 0.12
CA ARG A 28 8.53 18.07 0.12
C ARG A 28 8.35 16.75 0.87
N ARG A 29 7.49 16.69 1.90
CA ARG A 29 7.18 15.47 2.64
C ARG A 29 6.22 14.55 1.87
N GLU A 30 5.34 15.12 1.07
CA GLU A 30 4.45 14.39 0.16
C GLU A 30 5.24 13.80 -1.02
N ASP A 31 6.13 14.56 -1.65
CA ASP A 31 6.96 14.09 -2.78
C ASP A 31 7.84 12.91 -2.37
N ASN A 32 8.55 13.03 -1.24
CA ASN A 32 9.36 11.95 -0.69
C ASN A 32 8.53 10.69 -0.39
N MET A 33 7.28 10.86 0.04
CA MET A 33 6.37 9.75 0.33
C MET A 33 5.92 9.04 -0.94
N VAL A 34 5.62 9.80 -2.00
CA VAL A 34 5.26 9.25 -3.31
C VAL A 34 6.42 8.41 -3.85
N GLU A 35 7.65 8.89 -3.75
CA GLU A 35 8.84 8.18 -4.21
C GLU A 35 9.06 6.85 -3.45
N ILE A 36 9.00 6.87 -2.11
CA ILE A 36 9.15 5.67 -1.29
C ILE A 36 8.12 4.60 -1.67
N ARG A 37 6.85 5.00 -1.82
CA ARG A 37 5.78 4.06 -2.18
C ARG A 37 5.90 3.56 -3.63
N LYS A 38 6.38 4.40 -4.55
CA LYS A 38 6.62 3.99 -5.94
C LYS A 38 7.68 2.89 -6.01
N ASN A 39 8.83 3.11 -5.37
CA ASN A 39 9.91 2.12 -5.33
C ASN A 39 9.44 0.81 -4.68
N LYS A 40 8.69 0.90 -3.57
CA LYS A 40 8.19 -0.29 -2.89
C LYS A 40 7.14 -1.06 -3.70
N ARG A 41 6.25 -0.36 -4.42
CA ARG A 41 5.29 -0.98 -5.34
C ARG A 41 6.00 -1.76 -6.43
N GLU A 42 7.04 -1.18 -7.03
CA GLU A 42 7.83 -1.84 -8.07
C GLU A 42 8.56 -3.09 -7.53
N GLU A 43 9.20 -3.00 -6.37
CA GLU A 43 9.83 -4.16 -5.70
C GLU A 43 8.83 -5.28 -5.42
N ASN A 44 7.68 -4.95 -4.83
CA ASN A 44 6.64 -5.92 -4.48
C ASN A 44 6.06 -6.58 -5.74
N LEU A 45 5.87 -5.80 -6.82
CA LEU A 45 5.38 -6.30 -8.09
C LEU A 45 6.38 -7.27 -8.73
N LEU A 46 7.68 -6.95 -8.73
CA LEU A 46 8.74 -7.85 -9.20
C LEU A 46 8.80 -9.13 -8.38
N LYS A 47 8.72 -9.04 -7.04
CA LYS A 47 8.67 -10.18 -6.13
C LYS A 47 7.48 -11.09 -6.45
N LYS A 48 6.28 -10.53 -6.59
CA LYS A 48 5.06 -11.29 -6.90
C LYS A 48 5.09 -11.94 -8.29
N ARG A 49 5.64 -11.25 -9.30
CA ARG A 49 5.86 -11.83 -10.63
C ARG A 49 6.83 -13.01 -10.57
N ARG A 50 7.90 -12.90 -9.79
CA ARG A 50 8.86 -13.99 -9.57
C ARG A 50 8.24 -15.18 -8.83
N GLU A 51 7.47 -14.93 -7.77
CA GLU A 51 6.74 -15.97 -7.03
C GLU A 51 5.74 -16.71 -7.94
N GLY A 52 5.02 -15.99 -8.81
CA GLY A 52 4.12 -16.57 -9.80
C GLY A 52 4.80 -17.43 -10.87
N LEU A 53 6.11 -17.28 -11.06
CA LEU A 53 6.93 -18.15 -11.92
C LEU A 53 7.46 -19.37 -11.13
N LEU A 54 7.80 -19.20 -9.84
CA LEU A 54 8.42 -20.24 -8.99
C LEU A 54 7.42 -21.23 -8.38
N ALA A 55 6.17 -20.82 -8.11
CA ALA A 55 5.12 -21.68 -7.56
C ALA A 55 4.72 -22.87 -8.46
N GLN A 56 5.45 -23.11 -9.55
CA GLN A 56 5.11 -24.03 -10.62
C GLN A 56 6.28 -24.93 -11.07
N GLN A 57 7.37 -25.04 -10.31
CA GLN A 57 8.39 -26.08 -10.56
C GLN A 57 8.13 -27.34 -9.72
N PRO A 58 7.69 -28.46 -10.30
CA PRO A 58 7.90 -29.77 -9.68
C PRO A 58 9.36 -30.21 -9.94
N GLN A 59 10.16 -30.34 -8.87
CA GLN A 59 11.45 -31.06 -8.73
C GLN A 59 12.54 -31.00 -9.85
N PRO A 60 13.82 -31.25 -9.51
CA PRO A 60 14.95 -30.62 -10.21
C PRO A 60 15.42 -31.41 -11.42
N GLN A 61 14.81 -31.23 -12.59
CA GLN A 61 15.44 -31.56 -13.87
C GLN A 61 15.09 -30.54 -14.96
N GLN A 62 15.88 -29.47 -14.99
CA GLN A 62 16.27 -28.63 -16.15
C GLN A 62 16.54 -27.20 -15.69
N GLN A 63 17.59 -27.04 -14.87
CA GLN A 63 18.25 -25.75 -14.68
C GLN A 63 19.15 -25.47 -15.88
N GLN A 64 18.58 -24.98 -16.97
CA GLN A 64 19.32 -24.23 -17.99
C GLN A 64 18.29 -23.65 -18.96
N MET A 65 17.87 -22.40 -18.71
CA MET A 65 17.26 -21.47 -19.70
C MET A 65 16.73 -20.22 -18.97
N LEU A 66 17.57 -19.56 -18.16
CA LEU A 66 17.21 -18.28 -17.53
C LEU A 66 18.37 -17.30 -17.59
N SER A 67 18.78 -16.93 -18.80
CA SER A 67 19.36 -15.62 -19.07
C SER A 67 19.30 -15.32 -20.56
N SER A 68 18.39 -14.44 -20.96
CA SER A 68 18.48 -13.53 -22.13
C SER A 68 17.06 -13.08 -22.52
N GLY A 69 16.90 -11.80 -22.80
CA GLY A 69 15.65 -11.16 -23.24
C GLY A 69 15.15 -11.59 -24.63
N VAL A 70 15.46 -12.81 -25.06
CA VAL A 70 15.11 -13.39 -26.37
C VAL A 70 13.83 -14.25 -26.29
N GLY A 71 13.32 -14.52 -25.09
CA GLY A 71 12.15 -15.40 -24.87
C GLY A 71 10.77 -14.74 -25.01
N SER A 72 10.67 -13.43 -25.27
CA SER A 72 9.37 -12.74 -25.36
C SER A 72 8.77 -12.80 -26.77
N GLU A 73 9.60 -12.77 -27.82
CA GLU A 73 9.17 -12.78 -29.22
C GLU A 73 8.51 -14.12 -29.59
N ASN A 74 9.14 -15.26 -29.28
CA ASN A 74 8.56 -16.59 -29.52
C ASN A 74 7.25 -16.87 -28.76
N LYS A 75 7.00 -16.18 -27.63
CA LYS A 75 5.74 -16.33 -26.85
C LYS A 75 4.60 -15.46 -27.38
N LEU A 76 4.92 -14.41 -28.15
CA LEU A 76 3.93 -13.60 -28.85
C LEU A 76 3.41 -14.33 -30.10
N GLU A 77 4.21 -15.21 -30.71
CA GLU A 77 3.78 -16.04 -31.86
C GLU A 77 2.62 -16.99 -31.50
N SER A 78 2.53 -17.47 -30.25
CA SER A 78 1.42 -18.32 -29.79
C SER A 78 0.15 -17.56 -29.42
N LEU A 79 0.18 -16.23 -29.44
CA LEU A 79 -0.93 -15.38 -29.00
C LEU A 79 -2.25 -15.65 -29.76
N PRO A 80 -2.27 -15.86 -31.09
CA PRO A 80 -3.50 -16.22 -31.80
C PRO A 80 -4.15 -17.51 -31.30
N ALA A 81 -3.35 -18.55 -31.02
CA ALA A 81 -3.86 -19.82 -30.50
C ALA A 81 -4.43 -19.67 -29.08
N MET A 82 -3.77 -18.86 -28.24
CA MET A 82 -4.26 -18.53 -26.91
C MET A 82 -5.60 -17.78 -26.96
N VAL A 83 -5.75 -16.82 -27.88
CA VAL A 83 -7.03 -16.11 -28.09
C VAL A 83 -8.12 -17.13 -28.45
N VAL A 84 -7.87 -18.04 -29.39
CA VAL A 84 -8.84 -19.09 -29.76
C VAL A 84 -9.23 -19.95 -28.54
N GLY A 85 -8.28 -20.34 -27.69
CA GLY A 85 -8.58 -21.11 -26.48
C GLY A 85 -9.48 -20.37 -25.49
N VAL A 86 -9.22 -19.08 -25.25
CA VAL A 86 -10.04 -18.21 -24.37
C VAL A 86 -11.48 -18.05 -24.89
N TRP A 87 -11.66 -18.00 -26.21
CA TRP A 87 -12.98 -17.86 -26.85
C TRP A 87 -13.67 -19.20 -27.18
N SER A 88 -13.02 -20.33 -26.90
CA SER A 88 -13.62 -21.65 -27.09
C SER A 88 -14.73 -21.92 -26.06
N ASP A 89 -15.57 -22.92 -26.31
CA ASP A 89 -16.55 -23.43 -25.35
C ASP A 89 -16.00 -24.57 -24.47
N ASP A 90 -14.79 -25.05 -24.75
CA ASP A 90 -14.15 -26.12 -23.99
C ASP A 90 -13.50 -25.57 -22.70
N LYS A 91 -13.94 -26.09 -21.55
CA LYS A 91 -13.47 -25.63 -20.24
C LYS A 91 -11.96 -25.78 -20.08
N ASN A 92 -11.38 -26.87 -20.58
CA ASN A 92 -9.95 -27.13 -20.45
C ASN A 92 -9.13 -26.17 -21.31
N ALA A 93 -9.54 -25.93 -22.56
CA ALA A 93 -8.92 -24.96 -23.45
C ALA A 93 -9.00 -23.53 -22.89
N GLN A 94 -10.13 -23.14 -22.29
CA GLN A 94 -10.26 -21.84 -21.60
C GLN A 94 -9.26 -21.71 -20.44
N LEU A 95 -9.16 -22.74 -19.58
CA LEU A 95 -8.23 -22.74 -18.46
C LEU A 95 -6.78 -22.72 -18.92
N GLU A 96 -6.42 -23.55 -19.89
CA GLU A 96 -5.08 -23.62 -20.43
C GLU A 96 -4.66 -22.27 -21.03
N ALA A 97 -5.48 -21.70 -21.91
CA ALA A 97 -5.16 -20.43 -22.56
C ALA A 97 -5.10 -19.26 -21.56
N THR A 98 -6.02 -19.21 -20.59
CA THR A 98 -6.00 -18.18 -19.52
C THR A 98 -4.73 -18.31 -18.67
N THR A 99 -4.32 -19.54 -18.35
CA THR A 99 -3.05 -19.81 -17.65
C THR A 99 -1.85 -19.33 -18.47
N GLN A 100 -1.84 -19.56 -19.78
CA GLN A 100 -0.78 -19.08 -20.67
C GLN A 100 -0.73 -17.54 -20.70
N PHE A 101 -1.88 -16.85 -20.77
CA PHE A 101 -1.94 -15.39 -20.69
C PHE A 101 -1.41 -14.87 -19.36
N ARG A 102 -1.82 -15.46 -18.23
CA ARG A 102 -1.31 -15.08 -16.92
C ARG A 102 0.21 -15.27 -16.84
N LYS A 103 0.75 -16.38 -17.36
CA LYS A 103 2.21 -16.62 -17.42
C LYS A 103 2.93 -15.54 -18.23
N LEU A 104 2.40 -15.20 -19.41
CA LEU A 104 2.94 -14.16 -20.28
C LEU A 104 2.96 -12.80 -19.57
N LEU A 105 1.90 -12.47 -18.84
CA LEU A 105 1.78 -11.23 -18.07
C LEU A 105 2.62 -11.21 -16.78
N SER A 106 3.10 -12.36 -16.31
CA SER A 106 3.94 -12.49 -15.11
C SER A 106 5.44 -12.36 -15.40
N ILE A 107 5.83 -12.07 -16.64
CA ILE A 107 7.23 -11.81 -17.01
C ILE A 107 7.77 -10.64 -16.17
N GLU A 108 8.91 -10.85 -15.50
CA GLU A 108 9.45 -9.94 -14.50
C GLU A 108 9.71 -8.54 -15.06
N ARG A 109 10.34 -8.45 -16.24
CA ARG A 109 10.66 -7.19 -16.91
C ARG A 109 9.86 -7.03 -18.20
N SER A 110 9.20 -5.89 -18.34
CA SER A 110 8.45 -5.50 -19.54
C SER A 110 7.46 -6.56 -20.04
N PRO A 111 6.47 -6.96 -19.22
CA PRO A 111 5.41 -7.87 -19.69
C PRO A 111 4.63 -7.24 -20.85
N PRO A 112 4.19 -8.02 -21.86
CA PRO A 112 3.50 -7.51 -23.05
C PRO A 112 2.01 -7.22 -22.74
N ILE A 113 1.76 -6.29 -21.83
CA ILE A 113 0.40 -5.97 -21.35
C ILE A 113 -0.43 -5.36 -22.48
N ASN A 114 0.16 -4.48 -23.28
CA ASN A 114 -0.55 -3.77 -24.34
C ASN A 114 -0.99 -4.73 -25.46
N GLU A 115 -0.13 -5.69 -25.80
CA GLU A 115 -0.40 -6.73 -26.79
C GLU A 115 -1.54 -7.64 -26.33
N VAL A 116 -1.55 -8.03 -25.05
CA VAL A 116 -2.67 -8.81 -24.48
C VAL A 116 -3.97 -8.01 -24.45
N VAL A 117 -3.92 -6.71 -24.13
CA VAL A 117 -5.08 -5.83 -24.19
C VAL A 117 -5.62 -5.71 -25.63
N GLN A 118 -4.74 -5.50 -26.61
CA GLN A 118 -5.09 -5.40 -28.03
C GLN A 118 -5.62 -6.72 -28.61
N ALA A 119 -5.26 -7.86 -28.02
CA ALA A 119 -5.80 -9.17 -28.38
C ALA A 119 -7.30 -9.33 -28.06
N GLY A 120 -7.91 -8.38 -27.33
CA GLY A 120 -9.35 -8.36 -27.06
C GLY A 120 -9.83 -9.39 -26.02
N VAL A 121 -8.93 -9.95 -25.22
CA VAL A 121 -9.27 -11.02 -24.25
C VAL A 121 -9.76 -10.53 -22.89
N VAL A 122 -9.55 -9.23 -22.57
CA VAL A 122 -9.99 -8.62 -21.29
C VAL A 122 -11.48 -8.86 -20.98
N PRO A 123 -12.45 -8.56 -21.87
CA PRO A 123 -13.87 -8.82 -21.59
C PRO A 123 -14.14 -10.28 -21.23
N ARG A 124 -13.43 -11.22 -21.88
CA ARG A 124 -13.60 -12.65 -21.63
C ARG A 124 -13.00 -13.07 -20.28
N PHE A 125 -11.86 -12.49 -19.87
CA PHE A 125 -11.35 -12.69 -18.51
C PHE A 125 -12.31 -12.15 -17.45
N VAL A 126 -12.97 -11.01 -17.70
CA VAL A 126 -13.99 -10.48 -16.79
C VAL A 126 -15.20 -11.42 -16.70
N GLU A 127 -15.62 -12.02 -17.81
CA GLU A 127 -16.67 -13.06 -17.79
C GLU A 127 -16.24 -14.28 -16.97
N PHE A 128 -15.00 -14.73 -17.12
CA PHE A 128 -14.45 -15.85 -16.35
C PHE A 128 -14.45 -15.62 -14.84
N LEU A 129 -14.38 -14.36 -14.37
CA LEU A 129 -14.55 -14.04 -12.95
C LEU A 129 -15.92 -14.46 -12.38
N ASN A 130 -16.94 -14.62 -13.21
CA ASN A 130 -18.28 -15.05 -12.78
C ASN A 130 -18.50 -16.57 -12.86
N ARG A 131 -17.46 -17.35 -13.22
CA ARG A 131 -17.53 -18.82 -13.26
C ARG A 131 -17.37 -19.44 -11.88
N ASP A 132 -18.36 -19.25 -11.01
CA ASP A 132 -18.38 -19.80 -9.65
C ASP A 132 -18.29 -21.34 -9.65
N ASP A 133 -18.66 -22.00 -10.76
CA ASP A 133 -18.51 -23.44 -11.00
C ASP A 133 -17.06 -23.88 -11.33
N PHE A 134 -16.16 -22.93 -11.58
CA PHE A 134 -14.80 -23.22 -12.02
C PHE A 134 -13.74 -22.30 -11.37
N PRO A 135 -13.45 -22.51 -10.05
CA PRO A 135 -12.57 -21.64 -9.29
C PRO A 135 -11.14 -21.51 -9.83
N GLN A 136 -10.61 -22.55 -10.48
CA GLN A 136 -9.29 -22.51 -11.13
C GLN A 136 -9.25 -21.49 -12.27
N LEU A 137 -10.29 -21.44 -13.09
CA LEU A 137 -10.41 -20.47 -14.17
C LEU A 137 -10.63 -19.05 -13.62
N GLN A 138 -11.48 -18.91 -12.59
CA GLN A 138 -11.65 -17.63 -11.87
C GLN A 138 -10.32 -17.09 -11.35
N PHE A 139 -9.52 -17.95 -10.73
CA PHE A 139 -8.21 -17.59 -10.18
C PHE A 139 -7.23 -17.13 -11.28
N GLU A 140 -7.06 -17.91 -12.35
CA GLU A 140 -6.16 -17.55 -13.46
C GLU A 140 -6.60 -16.26 -14.17
N ALA A 141 -7.92 -16.07 -14.37
CA ALA A 141 -8.48 -14.85 -14.95
C ALA A 141 -8.27 -13.62 -14.03
N ALA A 142 -8.54 -13.78 -12.73
CA ALA A 142 -8.29 -12.72 -11.74
C ALA A 142 -6.82 -12.32 -11.70
N TRP A 143 -5.91 -13.29 -11.80
CA TRP A 143 -4.47 -13.03 -11.81
C TRP A 143 -4.02 -12.34 -13.09
N ALA A 144 -4.50 -12.78 -14.26
CA ALA A 144 -4.24 -12.10 -15.53
C ALA A 144 -4.68 -10.62 -15.46
N LEU A 145 -5.91 -10.35 -15.02
CA LEU A 145 -6.44 -8.99 -14.86
C LEU A 145 -5.65 -8.17 -13.82
N THR A 146 -5.21 -8.78 -12.72
CA THR A 146 -4.35 -8.12 -11.72
C THR A 146 -3.03 -7.64 -12.33
N ASN A 147 -2.41 -8.47 -13.18
CA ASN A 147 -1.19 -8.10 -13.87
C ASN A 147 -1.41 -6.99 -14.90
N ILE A 148 -2.54 -6.99 -15.62
CA ILE A 148 -2.91 -5.90 -16.53
C ILE A 148 -3.08 -4.59 -15.75
N ALA A 149 -3.82 -4.61 -14.64
CA ALA A 149 -4.01 -3.46 -13.74
C ALA A 149 -2.73 -3.02 -13.00
N SER A 150 -1.65 -3.80 -13.06
CA SER A 150 -0.33 -3.40 -12.54
C SER A 150 0.48 -2.55 -13.52
N GLY A 151 0.00 -2.39 -14.76
CA GLY A 151 0.65 -1.62 -15.82
C GLY A 151 0.44 -0.11 -15.73
N THR A 152 0.23 0.52 -16.88
CA THR A 152 -0.08 1.96 -16.96
C THR A 152 -1.51 2.27 -16.50
N SER A 153 -1.81 3.55 -16.31
CA SER A 153 -3.18 3.99 -16.00
C SER A 153 -4.17 3.65 -17.12
N ASP A 154 -3.74 3.65 -18.39
CA ASP A 154 -4.57 3.19 -19.51
C ASP A 154 -4.90 1.70 -19.40
N ASN A 155 -3.93 0.87 -19.02
CA ASN A 155 -4.14 -0.57 -18.82
C ASN A 155 -5.10 -0.84 -17.66
N THR A 156 -4.94 -0.09 -16.56
CA THR A 156 -5.87 -0.13 -15.41
C THR A 156 -7.27 0.29 -15.82
N ARG A 157 -7.39 1.35 -16.62
CA ARG A 157 -8.66 1.85 -17.13
C ARG A 157 -9.38 0.82 -17.99
N VAL A 158 -8.67 0.07 -18.84
CA VAL A 158 -9.28 -1.01 -19.63
C VAL A 158 -9.95 -2.05 -18.72
N VAL A 159 -9.32 -2.43 -17.60
CA VAL A 159 -9.92 -3.37 -16.62
C VAL A 159 -11.16 -2.77 -15.95
N ILE A 160 -11.13 -1.47 -15.63
CA ILE A 160 -12.27 -0.73 -15.05
C ILE A 160 -13.43 -0.65 -16.04
N ASP A 161 -13.16 -0.22 -17.27
CA ASP A 161 -14.18 0.04 -18.31
C ASP A 161 -14.93 -1.24 -18.71
N HIS A 162 -14.32 -2.42 -18.54
CA HIS A 162 -14.97 -3.72 -18.72
C HIS A 162 -15.73 -4.22 -17.47
N GLY A 163 -15.83 -3.45 -16.40
CA GLY A 163 -16.68 -3.75 -15.24
C GLY A 163 -16.09 -4.74 -14.23
N ALA A 164 -14.76 -4.92 -14.19
CA ALA A 164 -14.14 -5.90 -13.30
C ALA A 164 -14.23 -5.54 -11.81
N VAL A 165 -14.25 -4.25 -11.45
CA VAL A 165 -14.23 -3.77 -10.05
C VAL A 165 -15.38 -4.33 -9.19
N PRO A 166 -16.66 -4.19 -9.55
CA PRO A 166 -17.75 -4.76 -8.76
C PRO A 166 -17.66 -6.29 -8.62
N ILE A 167 -17.13 -6.98 -9.65
CA ILE A 167 -16.95 -8.43 -9.60
C ILE A 167 -15.83 -8.80 -8.62
N PHE A 168 -14.70 -8.09 -8.64
CA PHE A 168 -13.65 -8.30 -7.63
C PHE A 168 -14.16 -8.05 -6.20
N VAL A 169 -15.01 -7.04 -5.99
CA VAL A 169 -15.66 -6.83 -4.68
C VAL A 169 -16.52 -8.03 -4.28
N LYS A 170 -17.33 -8.59 -5.21
CA LYS A 170 -18.08 -9.84 -4.96
C LYS A 170 -17.13 -10.99 -4.61
N LEU A 171 -16.01 -11.14 -5.32
CA LEU A 171 -15.05 -12.23 -5.14
C LEU A 171 -14.31 -12.21 -3.79
N LEU A 172 -14.32 -11.09 -3.05
CA LEU A 172 -13.86 -11.05 -1.66
C LEU A 172 -14.72 -11.95 -0.72
N GLY A 173 -15.92 -12.34 -1.15
CA GLY A 173 -16.77 -13.33 -0.48
C GLY A 173 -16.65 -14.75 -1.02
N SER A 174 -15.70 -15.03 -1.93
CA SER A 174 -15.54 -16.37 -2.51
C SER A 174 -15.19 -17.42 -1.43
N PRO A 175 -15.73 -18.65 -1.50
CA PRO A 175 -15.31 -19.73 -0.60
C PRO A 175 -13.85 -20.14 -0.82
N THR A 176 -13.26 -19.81 -1.97
CA THR A 176 -11.90 -20.19 -2.33
C THR A 176 -10.89 -19.12 -1.89
N ASP A 177 -9.99 -19.47 -0.97
CA ASP A 177 -8.95 -18.58 -0.43
C ASP A 177 -8.15 -17.87 -1.52
N ASP A 178 -7.66 -18.63 -2.51
CA ASP A 178 -6.77 -18.10 -3.56
C ASP A 178 -7.51 -17.07 -4.44
N VAL A 179 -8.81 -17.28 -4.69
CA VAL A 179 -9.66 -16.32 -5.41
C VAL A 179 -9.87 -15.05 -4.59
N ARG A 180 -10.12 -15.17 -3.28
CA ARG A 180 -10.21 -13.99 -2.40
C ARG A 180 -8.90 -13.21 -2.39
N GLU A 181 -7.77 -13.91 -2.24
CA GLU A 181 -6.45 -13.27 -2.15
C GLU A 181 -6.12 -12.54 -3.47
N GLN A 182 -6.47 -13.14 -4.61
CA GLN A 182 -6.26 -12.53 -5.91
C GLN A 182 -7.18 -11.31 -6.13
N ALA A 183 -8.44 -11.37 -5.68
CA ALA A 183 -9.37 -10.24 -5.74
C ALA A 183 -8.92 -9.06 -4.86
N VAL A 184 -8.43 -9.33 -3.65
CA VAL A 184 -7.79 -8.32 -2.79
C VAL A 184 -6.66 -7.63 -3.55
N TRP A 185 -5.75 -8.41 -4.15
CA TRP A 185 -4.60 -7.85 -4.85
C TRP A 185 -4.99 -7.03 -6.09
N ALA A 186 -5.97 -7.49 -6.87
CA ALA A 186 -6.53 -6.74 -8.00
C ALA A 186 -7.07 -5.37 -7.56
N LEU A 187 -7.90 -5.33 -6.52
CA LEU A 187 -8.47 -4.08 -5.98
C LEU A 187 -7.37 -3.15 -5.46
N GLY A 188 -6.33 -3.69 -4.83
CA GLY A 188 -5.18 -2.90 -4.39
C GLY A 188 -4.40 -2.26 -5.54
N ASN A 189 -4.23 -2.95 -6.67
CA ASN A 189 -3.62 -2.37 -7.88
C ASN A 189 -4.47 -1.25 -8.47
N VAL A 190 -5.79 -1.48 -8.60
CA VAL A 190 -6.72 -0.47 -9.12
C VAL A 190 -6.75 0.77 -8.22
N ALA A 191 -6.93 0.59 -6.90
CA ALA A 191 -6.94 1.71 -5.95
C ALA A 191 -5.58 2.43 -5.88
N GLY A 192 -4.48 1.72 -6.12
CA GLY A 192 -3.12 2.26 -6.12
C GLY A 192 -2.75 3.09 -7.36
N ASP A 193 -3.56 3.06 -8.43
CA ASP A 193 -3.31 3.80 -9.67
C ASP A 193 -3.52 5.31 -9.50
N SER A 194 -4.68 5.73 -9.00
CA SER A 194 -5.00 7.15 -8.83
C SER A 194 -6.09 7.38 -7.76
N PRO A 195 -6.22 8.61 -7.21
CA PRO A 195 -7.33 8.96 -6.32
C PRO A 195 -8.71 8.65 -6.91
N LYS A 196 -8.89 8.84 -8.23
CA LYS A 196 -10.15 8.51 -8.92
C LYS A 196 -10.44 7.01 -8.89
N CYS A 197 -9.43 6.19 -9.18
CA CYS A 197 -9.57 4.73 -9.15
C CYS A 197 -9.81 4.21 -7.72
N ARG A 198 -9.13 4.79 -6.72
CA ARG A 198 -9.38 4.54 -5.30
C ARG A 198 -10.82 4.83 -4.91
N ASP A 199 -11.32 6.02 -5.25
CA ASP A 199 -12.67 6.45 -4.89
C ASP A 199 -13.74 5.62 -5.61
N LEU A 200 -13.47 5.17 -6.83
CA LEU A 200 -14.32 4.19 -7.54
C LEU A 200 -14.40 2.86 -6.78
N VAL A 201 -13.26 2.31 -6.36
CA VAL A 201 -13.22 1.04 -5.60
C VAL A 201 -13.96 1.17 -4.27
N LEU A 202 -13.76 2.28 -3.54
CA LEU A 202 -14.50 2.58 -2.31
C LEU A 202 -16.00 2.78 -2.57
N GLY A 203 -16.36 3.44 -3.68
CA GLY A 203 -17.75 3.66 -4.11
C GLY A 203 -18.50 2.37 -4.43
N HIS A 204 -17.79 1.32 -4.84
CA HIS A 204 -18.34 -0.03 -4.99
C HIS A 204 -18.42 -0.82 -3.66
N GLY A 205 -18.14 -0.20 -2.52
CA GLY A 205 -18.30 -0.82 -1.21
C GLY A 205 -17.20 -1.83 -0.84
N ALA A 206 -16.02 -1.71 -1.44
CA ALA A 206 -14.94 -2.69 -1.25
C ALA A 206 -14.37 -2.79 0.18
N LEU A 207 -14.52 -1.75 1.00
CA LEU A 207 -13.87 -1.70 2.32
C LEU A 207 -14.39 -2.79 3.27
N VAL A 208 -15.71 -2.91 3.45
CA VAL A 208 -16.30 -3.86 4.40
C VAL A 208 -15.89 -5.32 4.10
N PRO A 209 -16.03 -5.84 2.85
CA PRO A 209 -15.59 -7.19 2.54
C PRO A 209 -14.06 -7.35 2.60
N LEU A 210 -13.27 -6.30 2.36
CA LEU A 210 -11.82 -6.34 2.61
C LEU A 210 -11.51 -6.50 4.11
N LEU A 211 -12.21 -5.76 4.98
CA LEU A 211 -12.01 -5.84 6.43
C LEU A 211 -12.34 -7.23 6.98
N ALA A 212 -13.30 -7.95 6.39
CA ALA A 212 -13.64 -9.31 6.76
C ALA A 212 -12.49 -10.32 6.51
N GLN A 213 -11.50 -9.98 5.68
CA GLN A 213 -10.33 -10.82 5.43
C GLN A 213 -9.33 -10.82 6.60
N PHE A 214 -9.45 -9.87 7.54
CA PHE A 214 -8.64 -9.81 8.77
C PHE A 214 -9.31 -10.62 9.89
N ASN A 215 -9.21 -11.95 9.79
CA ASN A 215 -9.71 -12.89 10.79
C ASN A 215 -8.58 -13.80 11.32
N GLU A 216 -8.85 -14.53 12.40
CA GLU A 216 -7.86 -15.36 13.11
C GLU A 216 -7.30 -16.52 12.25
N HIS A 217 -8.00 -16.90 11.18
CA HIS A 217 -7.58 -17.97 10.27
C HIS A 217 -6.88 -17.45 9.02
N ALA A 218 -6.72 -16.13 8.87
CA ALA A 218 -6.10 -15.53 7.70
C ALA A 218 -4.62 -15.93 7.60
N LYS A 219 -4.24 -16.48 6.45
CA LYS A 219 -2.84 -16.75 6.11
C LYS A 219 -2.04 -15.45 6.10
N LEU A 220 -0.74 -15.52 6.40
CA LEU A 220 0.14 -14.36 6.36
C LEU A 220 0.17 -13.68 4.97
N SER A 221 0.08 -14.46 3.88
CA SER A 221 -0.01 -13.93 2.51
C SER A 221 -1.22 -13.03 2.30
N MET A 222 -2.39 -13.48 2.77
CA MET A 222 -3.63 -12.70 2.78
C MET A 222 -3.48 -11.43 3.64
N LEU A 223 -2.95 -11.54 4.86
CA LEU A 223 -2.76 -10.39 5.74
C LEU A 223 -1.87 -9.31 5.08
N ARG A 224 -0.77 -9.71 4.45
CA ARG A 224 0.11 -8.80 3.70
C ARG A 224 -0.64 -8.12 2.55
N ASN A 225 -1.31 -8.88 1.69
CA ASN A 225 -2.02 -8.33 0.53
C ASN A 225 -3.19 -7.42 0.94
N ALA A 226 -3.96 -7.82 1.96
CA ALA A 226 -5.10 -7.07 2.46
C ALA A 226 -4.66 -5.77 3.15
N THR A 227 -3.57 -5.80 3.94
CA THR A 227 -3.02 -4.60 4.57
C THR A 227 -2.45 -3.63 3.54
N TRP A 228 -1.74 -4.14 2.54
CA TRP A 228 -1.26 -3.34 1.41
C TRP A 228 -2.41 -2.68 0.64
N THR A 229 -3.47 -3.43 0.35
CA THR A 229 -4.68 -2.93 -0.32
C THR A 229 -5.39 -1.87 0.52
N LEU A 230 -5.54 -2.10 1.83
CA LEU A 230 -6.12 -1.14 2.77
C LEU A 230 -5.31 0.16 2.83
N SER A 231 -3.97 0.07 2.76
CA SER A 231 -3.10 1.25 2.67
C SER A 231 -3.37 2.07 1.41
N ASN A 232 -3.62 1.42 0.26
CA ASN A 232 -3.97 2.11 -0.98
C ASN A 232 -5.36 2.74 -0.91
N PHE A 233 -6.31 2.13 -0.21
CA PHE A 233 -7.64 2.72 0.03
C PHE A 233 -7.56 4.03 0.83
N CYS A 234 -6.55 4.17 1.69
CA CYS A 234 -6.33 5.38 2.49
C CYS A 234 -5.42 6.42 1.80
N ARG A 235 -4.68 6.03 0.76
CA ARG A 235 -3.61 6.82 0.15
C ARG A 235 -4.13 7.90 -0.82
N GLY A 236 -3.36 8.97 -0.97
CA GLY A 236 -3.46 9.89 -2.11
C GLY A 236 -4.08 11.24 -1.77
N LYS A 237 -3.83 12.23 -2.63
CA LYS A 237 -4.38 13.59 -2.55
C LYS A 237 -5.14 13.90 -3.85
N PRO A 238 -6.39 14.42 -3.80
CA PRO A 238 -7.18 14.66 -2.59
C PRO A 238 -7.44 13.36 -1.80
N GLN A 239 -7.60 13.51 -0.48
CA GLN A 239 -7.81 12.38 0.42
C GLN A 239 -9.17 11.72 0.15
N PRO A 240 -9.32 10.40 0.43
CA PRO A 240 -10.64 9.78 0.41
C PRO A 240 -11.52 10.40 1.49
N SER A 241 -12.84 10.23 1.35
CA SER A 241 -13.78 10.60 2.41
C SER A 241 -13.42 9.88 3.70
N PHE A 242 -13.26 10.64 4.78
CA PHE A 242 -12.88 10.06 6.06
C PHE A 242 -13.94 9.10 6.59
N GLU A 243 -15.23 9.40 6.39
CA GLU A 243 -16.32 8.51 6.79
C GLU A 243 -16.28 7.17 6.05
N GLN A 244 -15.75 7.14 4.81
CA GLN A 244 -15.57 5.89 4.08
C GLN A 244 -14.41 5.07 4.62
N THR A 245 -13.32 5.68 5.11
CA THR A 245 -12.11 4.96 5.55
C THR A 245 -12.00 4.78 7.06
N LYS A 246 -12.74 5.55 7.86
CA LYS A 246 -12.80 5.45 9.33
C LYS A 246 -13.08 4.02 9.84
N PRO A 247 -13.93 3.19 9.21
CA PRO A 247 -14.13 1.80 9.62
C PRO A 247 -12.86 0.92 9.58
N ALA A 248 -11.79 1.38 8.92
CA ALA A 248 -10.51 0.67 8.89
C ALA A 248 -9.72 0.76 10.20
N LEU A 249 -9.97 1.78 11.03
CA LEU A 249 -9.15 2.08 12.22
C LEU A 249 -9.06 0.89 13.20
N PRO A 250 -10.15 0.18 13.56
CA PRO A 250 -10.05 -0.99 14.43
C PRO A 250 -9.24 -2.14 13.83
N ALA A 251 -9.27 -2.31 12.51
CA ALA A 251 -8.42 -3.32 11.86
C ALA A 251 -6.95 -2.89 11.88
N LEU A 252 -6.66 -1.61 11.62
CA LEU A 252 -5.30 -1.06 11.65
C LEU A 252 -4.67 -1.12 13.04
N GLU A 253 -5.44 -0.88 14.10
CA GLU A 253 -5.00 -1.08 15.50
C GLU A 253 -4.52 -2.52 15.72
N ARG A 254 -5.29 -3.52 15.29
CA ARG A 254 -4.86 -4.92 15.42
C ARG A 254 -3.63 -5.23 14.57
N LEU A 255 -3.55 -4.69 13.35
CA LEU A 255 -2.47 -4.97 12.41
C LEU A 255 -1.12 -4.41 12.84
N ILE A 256 -1.07 -3.27 13.55
CA ILE A 256 0.19 -2.72 14.09
C ILE A 256 0.76 -3.53 15.26
N ASN A 257 0.02 -4.51 15.78
CA ASN A 257 0.49 -5.50 16.75
C ASN A 257 1.09 -6.76 16.07
N SER A 258 1.13 -6.82 14.73
CA SER A 258 1.79 -7.90 13.99
C SER A 258 3.30 -7.93 14.26
N ASN A 259 3.89 -9.12 14.13
CA ASN A 259 5.34 -9.32 14.12
C ASN A 259 5.91 -9.34 12.68
N ASP A 260 5.05 -9.28 11.67
CA ASP A 260 5.45 -9.26 10.27
C ASP A 260 5.76 -7.85 9.79
N GLU A 261 6.99 -7.64 9.30
CA GLU A 261 7.47 -6.32 8.88
C GLU A 261 6.68 -5.73 7.70
N GLU A 262 6.21 -6.56 6.75
CA GLU A 262 5.43 -6.10 5.61
C GLU A 262 4.05 -5.60 6.06
N VAL A 263 3.36 -6.36 6.93
CA VAL A 263 2.10 -5.94 7.56
C VAL A 263 2.29 -4.64 8.37
N LEU A 264 3.30 -4.59 9.23
CA LEU A 264 3.58 -3.39 10.04
C LEU A 264 3.81 -2.15 9.18
N THR A 265 4.60 -2.30 8.11
CA THR A 265 4.92 -1.21 7.18
C THR A 265 3.66 -0.63 6.55
N ASP A 266 2.81 -1.48 5.95
CA ASP A 266 1.61 -1.00 5.25
C ASP A 266 0.52 -0.51 6.21
N ALA A 267 0.38 -1.11 7.39
CA ALA A 267 -0.54 -0.64 8.43
C ALA A 267 -0.14 0.75 8.94
N CYS A 268 1.15 0.97 9.22
CA CYS A 268 1.64 2.29 9.61
C CYS A 268 1.48 3.31 8.49
N TRP A 269 1.67 2.93 7.21
CA TRP A 269 1.39 3.84 6.09
C TRP A 269 -0.08 4.24 6.04
N ALA A 270 -1.00 3.29 6.20
CA ALA A 270 -2.43 3.58 6.25
C ALA A 270 -2.78 4.57 7.37
N LEU A 271 -2.29 4.34 8.60
CA LEU A 271 -2.46 5.26 9.72
C LEU A 271 -1.84 6.63 9.46
N SER A 272 -0.69 6.69 8.78
CA SER A 272 -0.06 7.97 8.41
C SER A 272 -0.93 8.79 7.45
N TYR A 273 -1.71 8.13 6.58
CA TYR A 273 -2.65 8.82 5.68
C TYR A 273 -3.91 9.28 6.41
N LEU A 274 -4.43 8.47 7.34
CA LEU A 274 -5.63 8.79 8.11
C LEU A 274 -5.39 9.88 9.16
N SER A 275 -4.17 9.97 9.69
CA SER A 275 -3.77 11.01 10.66
C SER A 275 -3.36 12.34 10.03
N ASP A 276 -3.08 12.37 8.73
CA ASP A 276 -2.76 13.61 8.02
C ASP A 276 -4.04 14.40 7.76
N GLY A 277 -4.38 15.38 8.60
CA GLY A 277 -5.57 16.17 8.40
C GLY A 277 -5.95 17.03 9.58
N THR A 278 -7.25 17.26 9.71
CA THR A 278 -7.88 18.06 10.76
C THR A 278 -7.89 17.33 12.11
N ASN A 279 -8.07 18.08 13.21
CA ASN A 279 -8.04 17.53 14.56
C ASN A 279 -9.07 16.42 14.80
N ASP A 280 -10.22 16.43 14.12
CA ASP A 280 -11.23 15.35 14.18
C ASP A 280 -10.73 14.02 13.62
N LYS A 281 -9.93 14.05 12.54
CA LYS A 281 -9.29 12.83 12.01
C LYS A 281 -8.22 12.32 12.96
N ILE A 282 -7.39 13.23 13.49
CA ILE A 282 -6.36 12.91 14.48
C ILE A 282 -7.02 12.29 15.73
N GLN A 283 -8.13 12.87 16.20
CA GLN A 283 -8.87 12.39 17.35
C GLN A 283 -9.37 10.96 17.14
N ALA A 284 -9.96 10.67 15.98
CA ALA A 284 -10.42 9.32 15.66
C ALA A 284 -9.26 8.30 15.60
N VAL A 285 -8.07 8.70 15.14
CA VAL A 285 -6.87 7.86 15.18
C VAL A 285 -6.43 7.60 16.63
N ILE A 286 -6.42 8.63 17.48
CA ILE A 286 -6.09 8.50 18.91
C ILE A 286 -7.09 7.56 19.61
N GLU A 287 -8.39 7.76 19.39
CA GLU A 287 -9.48 6.95 19.97
C GLU A 287 -9.46 5.50 19.52
N ALA A 288 -8.86 5.22 18.36
CA ALA A 288 -8.61 3.86 17.91
C ALA A 288 -7.53 3.13 18.76
N GLY A 289 -6.83 3.82 19.66
CA GLY A 289 -5.90 3.18 20.60
C GLY A 289 -4.51 2.86 20.04
N VAL A 290 -4.12 3.46 18.91
CA VAL A 290 -2.86 3.11 18.21
C VAL A 290 -1.61 3.75 18.82
N CYS A 291 -1.74 4.81 19.61
CA CYS A 291 -0.63 5.62 20.11
C CYS A 291 0.45 4.82 20.88
N PRO A 292 0.14 3.95 21.86
CA PRO A 292 1.16 3.21 22.60
C PRO A 292 2.05 2.39 21.66
N ARG A 293 1.40 1.61 20.78
CA ARG A 293 2.10 0.74 19.85
C ARG A 293 2.91 1.51 18.80
N LEU A 294 2.41 2.64 18.31
CA LEU A 294 3.19 3.51 17.41
C LEU A 294 4.48 4.01 18.06
N ILE A 295 4.47 4.32 19.37
CA ILE A 295 5.68 4.73 20.09
C ILE A 295 6.65 3.57 20.29
N GLU A 296 6.16 2.36 20.58
CA GLU A 296 6.99 1.15 20.60
C GLU A 296 7.64 0.89 19.24
N LEU A 297 6.94 1.13 18.13
CA LEU A 297 7.53 0.96 16.79
C LEU A 297 8.63 2.00 16.47
N LEU A 298 8.76 3.08 17.26
CA LEU A 298 9.90 4.01 17.18
C LEU A 298 11.14 3.47 17.92
N LEU A 299 10.94 2.57 18.88
CA LEU A 299 11.96 1.99 19.74
C LEU A 299 11.74 0.48 19.85
N ILE A 300 12.43 -0.33 19.05
CA ILE A 300 12.53 -1.75 19.41
C ILE A 300 13.47 -1.86 20.61
N PHE A 301 12.92 -1.63 21.81
CA PHE A 301 13.43 -2.14 23.07
C PHE A 301 12.95 -3.59 23.15
N SER A 302 13.84 -4.55 22.90
CA SER A 302 13.58 -5.90 23.40
C SER A 302 13.66 -5.84 24.92
N LEU A 303 12.51 -5.83 25.60
CA LEU A 303 12.44 -5.99 27.06
C LEU A 303 13.08 -7.31 27.54
N ILE A 304 13.34 -8.24 26.62
CA ILE A 304 13.85 -9.58 26.90
C ILE A 304 15.39 -9.63 26.82
N LEU A 305 16.06 -8.73 26.09
CA LEU A 305 17.54 -8.70 26.03
C LEU A 305 18.07 -7.28 25.74
N PRO A 306 18.57 -6.54 26.76
CA PRO A 306 19.18 -5.21 26.58
C PRO A 306 20.45 -5.22 25.69
N LEU A 307 21.00 -6.41 25.39
CA LEU A 307 22.22 -6.60 24.61
C LEU A 307 22.00 -6.83 23.10
N LEU A 308 20.74 -6.93 22.64
CA LEU A 308 20.39 -7.01 21.22
C LEU A 308 19.51 -5.82 20.86
N VAL A 309 20.13 -4.65 20.75
CA VAL A 309 19.51 -3.49 20.09
C VAL A 309 19.50 -3.78 18.59
N SER A 310 18.49 -4.48 18.10
CA SER A 310 18.20 -4.49 16.67
C SER A 310 17.59 -3.15 16.32
N HIS A 311 18.26 -2.38 15.46
CA HIS A 311 17.70 -1.14 14.94
C HIS A 311 16.35 -1.42 14.28
N PRO A 312 15.28 -0.63 14.56
CA PRO A 312 14.01 -0.79 13.90
C PRO A 312 14.21 -0.70 12.39
N SER A 313 13.60 -1.63 11.66
CA SER A 313 13.68 -1.61 10.20
C SER A 313 13.19 -0.24 9.70
N PRO A 314 13.98 0.49 8.90
CA PRO A 314 13.61 1.82 8.42
C PRO A 314 12.25 1.85 7.69
N THR A 315 11.83 0.71 7.13
CA THR A 315 10.55 0.50 6.44
C THR A 315 9.34 0.69 7.36
N VAL A 316 9.44 0.28 8.62
CA VAL A 316 8.40 0.43 9.66
C VAL A 316 8.57 1.75 10.41
N LEU A 317 9.82 2.11 10.74
CA LEU A 317 10.11 3.32 11.51
C LEU A 317 9.60 4.59 10.82
N ILE A 318 9.81 4.71 9.50
CA ILE A 318 9.42 5.92 8.74
C ILE A 318 7.90 6.19 8.82
N PRO A 319 7.00 5.26 8.47
CA PRO A 319 5.57 5.51 8.55
C PRO A 319 5.05 5.61 9.99
N ALA A 320 5.64 4.89 10.95
CA ALA A 320 5.29 5.04 12.37
C ALA A 320 5.63 6.46 12.86
N LEU A 321 6.85 6.94 12.61
CA LEU A 321 7.29 8.29 12.96
C LEU A 321 6.44 9.35 12.27
N ARG A 322 6.05 9.13 11.01
CA ARG A 322 5.17 10.06 10.31
C ARG A 322 3.80 10.14 10.95
N THR A 323 3.21 9.01 11.35
CA THR A 323 1.92 8.98 12.03
C THR A 323 1.97 9.74 13.35
N VAL A 324 3.01 9.52 14.16
CA VAL A 324 3.25 10.26 15.40
C VAL A 324 3.42 11.75 15.13
N GLY A 325 4.22 12.11 14.12
CA GLY A 325 4.43 13.48 13.69
C GLY A 325 3.15 14.19 13.24
N ASN A 326 2.24 13.48 12.56
CA ASN A 326 0.93 14.01 12.19
C ASN A 326 0.04 14.23 13.41
N ILE A 327 0.00 13.28 14.35
CA ILE A 327 -0.82 13.40 15.57
C ILE A 327 -0.45 14.66 16.37
N VAL A 328 0.85 14.94 16.52
CA VAL A 328 1.32 16.14 17.25
C VAL A 328 1.14 17.46 16.48
N THR A 329 0.57 17.44 15.26
CA THR A 329 0.10 18.67 14.60
C THR A 329 -1.27 19.12 15.09
N GLY A 330 -1.97 18.27 15.86
CA GLY A 330 -3.24 18.57 16.48
C GLY A 330 -3.12 19.59 17.63
N ASP A 331 -4.14 19.62 18.49
CA ASP A 331 -4.11 20.49 19.68
C ASP A 331 -3.21 19.94 20.81
N ASP A 332 -3.09 20.73 21.88
CA ASP A 332 -2.24 20.41 23.03
C ASP A 332 -2.67 19.11 23.74
N MET A 333 -3.95 18.76 23.75
CA MET A 333 -4.43 17.51 24.37
C MET A 333 -4.08 16.29 23.52
N GLN A 334 -4.23 16.42 22.19
CA GLN A 334 -3.83 15.39 21.24
C GLN A 334 -2.31 15.16 21.28
N THR A 335 -1.55 16.24 21.37
CA THR A 335 -0.09 16.20 21.55
C THR A 335 0.31 15.57 22.88
N GLN A 336 -0.40 15.90 23.97
CA GLN A 336 -0.17 15.33 25.29
C GLN A 336 -0.37 13.81 25.32
N CYS A 337 -1.26 13.26 24.48
CA CYS A 337 -1.41 11.81 24.32
C CYS A 337 -0.10 11.14 23.89
N ILE A 338 0.60 11.71 22.90
CA ILE A 338 1.89 11.19 22.42
C ILE A 338 2.97 11.33 23.50
N ILE A 339 3.02 12.48 24.19
CA ILE A 339 3.99 12.71 25.27
C ILE A 339 3.78 11.71 26.42
N GLY A 340 2.52 11.45 26.79
CA GLY A 340 2.14 10.52 27.86
C GLY A 340 2.64 9.08 27.64
N HIS A 341 2.89 8.69 26.39
CA HIS A 341 3.46 7.38 26.03
C HIS A 341 4.99 7.38 25.91
N GLN A 342 5.68 8.39 26.47
CA GLN A 342 7.14 8.49 26.49
C GLN A 342 7.79 8.70 25.12
N ALA A 343 7.12 9.42 24.21
CA ALA A 343 7.65 9.68 22.87
C ALA A 343 8.97 10.50 22.86
N LEU A 344 9.22 11.36 23.84
CA LEU A 344 10.39 12.24 23.87
C LEU A 344 11.73 11.47 23.96
N PRO A 345 11.91 10.50 24.87
CA PRO A 345 13.05 9.58 24.83
C PRO A 345 13.23 8.87 23.48
N CYS A 346 12.14 8.45 22.85
CA CYS A 346 12.16 7.80 21.53
C CYS A 346 12.75 8.73 20.47
N LEU A 347 12.22 9.95 20.40
CA LEU A 347 12.66 10.96 19.43
C LEU A 347 14.11 11.39 19.67
N LEU A 348 14.56 11.50 20.94
CA LEU A 348 15.95 11.76 21.28
C LEU A 348 16.88 10.67 20.72
N ASN A 349 16.52 9.39 20.90
CA ASN A 349 17.28 8.26 20.38
C ASN A 349 17.47 8.35 18.86
N LEU A 350 16.41 8.71 18.12
CA LEU A 350 16.47 8.88 16.67
C LEU A 350 17.45 9.99 16.23
N LEU A 351 17.63 11.02 17.06
CA LEU A 351 18.56 12.13 16.79
C LEU A 351 20.00 11.80 17.17
N THR A 352 20.22 11.12 18.28
CA THR A 352 21.57 10.84 18.82
C THR A 352 22.24 9.66 18.12
N ASN A 353 21.47 8.67 17.65
CA ASN A 353 22.02 7.49 16.97
C ASN A 353 22.21 7.70 15.46
N THR A 354 22.83 6.71 14.81
CA THR A 354 23.17 6.73 13.38
C THR A 354 21.95 6.38 12.51
N TYR A 355 21.07 7.36 12.31
CA TYR A 355 19.95 7.27 11.36
C TYR A 355 20.15 8.17 10.13
N LYS A 356 19.47 7.83 9.02
CA LYS A 356 19.44 8.63 7.80
C LYS A 356 18.97 10.06 8.09
N LYS A 357 19.51 11.04 7.36
CA LYS A 357 19.13 12.46 7.49
C LYS A 357 17.62 12.70 7.39
N SER A 358 16.91 11.93 6.57
CA SER A 358 15.45 11.99 6.44
C SER A 358 14.72 11.65 7.73
N ILE A 359 15.14 10.61 8.45
CA ILE A 359 14.56 10.22 9.74
C ILE A 359 14.81 11.29 10.80
N LYS A 360 16.05 11.80 10.88
CA LYS A 360 16.39 12.88 11.82
C LYS A 360 15.58 14.15 11.54
N LYS A 361 15.37 14.48 10.26
CA LYS A 361 14.53 15.62 9.85
C LYS A 361 13.08 15.43 10.33
N GLU A 362 12.50 14.25 10.17
CA GLU A 362 11.13 13.95 10.64
C GLU A 362 11.03 13.98 12.17
N ALA A 363 12.04 13.48 12.88
CA ALA A 363 12.10 13.56 14.34
C ALA A 363 12.17 15.02 14.82
N CYS A 364 13.03 15.85 14.21
CA CYS A 364 13.09 17.29 14.50
C CYS A 364 11.76 18.00 14.19
N TRP A 365 11.10 17.63 13.09
CA TRP A 365 9.79 18.20 12.76
C TRP A 365 8.73 17.83 13.79
N THR A 366 8.68 16.56 14.20
CA THR A 366 7.80 16.06 15.28
C THR A 366 8.04 16.84 16.57
N ILE A 367 9.31 16.98 17.00
CA ILE A 367 9.67 17.76 18.18
C ILE A 367 9.25 19.23 18.04
N SER A 368 9.41 19.82 16.84
CA SER A 368 9.06 21.23 16.63
C SER A 368 7.57 21.50 16.85
N ASN A 369 6.69 20.57 16.44
CA ASN A 369 5.26 20.67 16.71
C ASN A 369 4.95 20.46 18.19
N ILE A 370 5.63 19.53 18.86
CA ILE A 370 5.49 19.34 20.32
C ILE A 370 5.86 20.63 21.07
N THR A 371 6.96 21.29 20.68
CA THR A 371 7.41 22.55 21.31
C THR A 371 6.56 23.77 20.94
N ALA A 372 5.61 23.62 20.01
CA ALA A 372 4.68 24.69 19.66
C ALA A 372 3.44 24.72 20.57
N GLY A 373 3.22 23.67 21.37
CA GLY A 373 2.18 23.64 22.40
C GLY A 373 2.50 24.54 23.60
N ASN A 374 1.49 24.83 24.42
CA ASN A 374 1.62 25.69 25.61
C ASN A 374 1.98 24.94 26.90
#